data_AF-A0A918J784-F1
#
_entry.id   AF-A0A918J784-F1
#
_cell.length_a   1.000
_cell.length_b   1.000
_cell.length_c   1.000
_cell.angle_alpha   90.00
_cell.angle_beta   90.00
_cell.angle_gamma   90.00
#
_symmetry.space_group_name_H-M   'P 1'
#
loop_
_entity.id
_entity.type
_entity.pdbx_description
1 polymer ?
#
loop_
_entity_poly.entity_id
_entity_poly.type
_entity_poly.pdbx_seq_one_letter_code
_entity_poly.pdbx_strand_id
1 'polypeptide(L)'
;MQRASQQLTELVRGEFRLAQAEMKEKGKRYGKGGGLFGGAGVVGFLMLQALVATVIAALAIPLPLWAAALIVTAVLGVIAAVMAMTGKKQVARAAPPTPQRTIENVKADMAEIKESAHR
;
A
#
# COMPACT_ATOMS: atom_id res chain seq x y z
N MET A 1 -17.36 36.71 32.33
CA MET A 1 -17.30 35.28 31.99
C MET A 1 -17.93 34.96 30.63
N GLN A 2 -19.20 35.31 30.36
CA GLN A 2 -19.90 34.95 29.10
C GLN A 2 -19.19 35.39 27.79
N ARG A 3 -18.57 36.58 27.74
CA ARG A 3 -17.85 37.07 26.54
C ARG A 3 -16.58 36.28 26.23
N ALA A 4 -15.83 35.85 27.24
CA ALA A 4 -14.61 35.06 27.06
C ALA A 4 -14.91 33.67 26.51
N SER A 5 -15.98 33.03 27.00
CA SER A 5 -16.48 31.75 26.48
C SER A 5 -17.00 31.86 25.04
N GLN A 6 -17.62 33.00 24.66
CA GLN A 6 -18.04 33.23 23.27
C GLN A 6 -16.86 33.39 22.31
N GLN A 7 -15.83 34.16 22.68
CA GLN A 7 -14.62 34.31 21.88
C GLN A 7 -13.85 32.99 21.73
N LEU A 8 -13.77 32.18 22.79
CA LEU A 8 -13.17 30.85 22.73
C LEU A 8 -13.93 29.94 21.75
N THR A 9 -15.27 29.99 21.77
CA THR A 9 -16.12 29.21 20.88
C THR A 9 -15.96 29.63 19.41
N GLU A 10 -15.85 30.94 19.15
CA GLU A 10 -15.58 31.45 17.80
C GLU A 10 -14.19 31.07 17.29
N LEU A 11 -13.17 31.13 18.14
CA LEU A 11 -11.81 30.74 17.78
C LEU A 11 -11.72 29.25 17.42
N VAL A 12 -12.29 28.38 18.26
CA VAL A 12 -12.33 26.93 17.99
C VAL A 12 -13.09 26.63 16.70
N ARG A 13 -14.19 27.34 16.40
CA ARG A 13 -14.89 27.22 15.11
C ARG A 13 -14.05 27.72 13.94
N GLY A 14 -13.27 28.79 14.13
CA GLY A 14 -12.34 29.31 13.13
C GLY A 14 -11.24 28.30 12.77
N GLU A 15 -10.58 27.76 13.79
CA GLU A 15 -9.59 26.68 13.68
C GLU A 15 -10.17 25.45 12.97
N PHE A 16 -11.38 25.03 13.35
CA PHE A 16 -12.07 23.91 12.69
C PHE A 16 -12.35 24.18 11.21
N ARG A 17 -12.79 25.39 10.86
CA ARG A 17 -13.03 25.78 9.46
C ARG A 17 -11.74 25.84 8.66
N LEU A 18 -10.66 26.33 9.26
CA LEU A 18 -9.34 26.40 8.64
C LEU A 18 -8.79 24.98 8.40
N ALA A 19 -8.84 24.11 9.41
CA ALA A 19 -8.46 22.71 9.29
C ALA A 19 -9.30 21.98 8.22
N GLN A 20 -10.61 22.26 8.16
CA GLN A 20 -11.48 21.69 7.12
C GLN A 20 -11.09 22.17 5.71
N ALA A 21 -10.75 23.45 5.55
CA ALA A 21 -10.29 23.99 4.26
C ALA A 21 -8.96 23.36 3.84
N GLU A 22 -7.99 23.25 4.76
CA GLU A 22 -6.69 22.65 4.51
C GLU A 22 -6.79 21.16 4.19
N MET A 23 -7.64 20.41 4.91
CA MET A 23 -7.91 19.01 4.63
C MET A 23 -8.58 18.81 3.27
N LYS A 24 -9.49 19.70 2.87
CA LYS A 24 -10.13 19.66 1.55
C LYS A 24 -9.13 19.95 0.43
N GLU A 25 -8.23 20.90 0.63
CA GLU A 25 -7.18 21.23 -0.34
C GLU A 25 -6.15 20.09 -0.47
N LYS A 26 -5.68 19.55 0.66
CA LYS A 26 -4.83 18.35 0.70
C LYS A 26 -5.55 17.18 0.03
N GLY A 27 -6.79 16.89 0.41
CA GLY A 27 -7.61 15.82 -0.15
C GLY A 27 -7.82 15.94 -1.66
N LYS A 28 -7.97 17.15 -2.21
CA LYS A 28 -8.08 17.37 -3.66
C LYS A 28 -6.76 17.08 -4.39
N ARG A 29 -5.62 17.44 -3.79
CA ARG A 29 -4.28 17.18 -4.34
C ARG A 29 -3.95 15.67 -4.30
N TYR A 30 -4.19 15.03 -3.17
CA TYR A 30 -4.04 13.57 -3.02
C TYR A 30 -5.06 12.78 -3.84
N GLY A 31 -6.30 13.27 -3.98
CA GLY A 31 -7.35 12.63 -4.77
C GLY A 31 -7.08 12.68 -6.26
N LYS A 32 -6.58 13.80 -6.79
CA LYS A 32 -6.13 13.87 -8.19
C LYS A 32 -4.93 12.97 -8.44
N GLY A 33 -3.94 12.98 -7.54
CA GLY A 33 -2.76 12.12 -7.65
C GLY A 33 -3.13 10.63 -7.57
N GLY A 34 -3.94 10.25 -6.60
CA GLY A 34 -4.43 8.88 -6.42
C GLY A 34 -5.32 8.40 -7.57
N GLY A 35 -6.18 9.27 -8.11
CA GLY A 35 -7.01 8.97 -9.28
C GLY A 35 -6.18 8.76 -10.55
N LEU A 36 -5.19 9.62 -10.80
CA LEU A 36 -4.25 9.47 -11.92
C LEU A 36 -3.38 8.21 -11.78
N PHE A 37 -2.90 7.91 -10.57
CA PHE A 37 -2.09 6.72 -10.32
C PHE A 37 -2.91 5.43 -10.45
N GLY A 38 -4.16 5.44 -9.97
CA GLY A 38 -5.11 4.35 -10.19
C GLY A 38 -5.42 4.14 -11.67
N GLY A 39 -5.70 5.23 -12.39
CA GLY A 39 -5.92 5.21 -13.85
C GLY A 39 -4.70 4.69 -14.61
N ALA A 40 -3.50 5.16 -14.27
CA ALA A 40 -2.23 4.68 -14.84
C ALA A 40 -2.02 3.19 -14.56
N GLY A 41 -2.40 2.69 -13.39
CA GLY A 41 -2.38 1.26 -13.06
C GLY A 41 -3.26 0.43 -13.99
N VAL A 42 -4.50 0.87 -14.22
CA VAL A 42 -5.44 0.18 -15.12
C VAL A 42 -4.95 0.23 -16.57
N VAL A 43 -4.56 1.41 -17.06
CA VAL A 43 -4.05 1.57 -18.42
C VAL A 43 -2.76 0.78 -18.63
N GLY A 44 -1.84 0.80 -17.67
CA GLY A 44 -0.61 0.02 -17.69
C GLY A 44 -0.89 -1.49 -17.70
N PHE A 45 -1.87 -1.96 -16.94
CA PHE A 45 -2.30 -3.36 -16.98
C PHE A 45 -2.84 -3.77 -18.36
N LEU A 46 -3.69 -2.94 -18.98
CA LEU A 46 -4.20 -3.18 -20.33
C LEU A 46 -3.08 -3.16 -21.37
N MET A 47 -2.14 -2.22 -21.25
CA MET A 47 -0.95 -2.14 -22.11
C MET A 47 -0.12 -3.43 -22.02
N LEU A 48 0.10 -3.97 -20.81
CA LEU A 48 0.82 -5.24 -20.64
C LEU A 48 0.10 -6.40 -21.31
N GLN A 49 -1.23 -6.50 -21.19
CA GLN A 49 -2.01 -7.52 -21.89
C GLN A 49 -1.89 -7.41 -23.42
N ALA A 50 -1.98 -6.18 -23.95
CA ALA A 50 -1.80 -5.92 -25.38
C ALA A 50 -0.37 -6.25 -25.86
N LEU A 51 0.65 -6.01 -25.03
CA LEU A 51 2.03 -6.36 -25.32
C LEU A 51 2.21 -7.88 -25.40
N VAL A 52 1.65 -8.62 -24.44
CA VAL A 52 1.66 -10.09 -24.45
C VAL A 52 0.99 -10.63 -25.71
N ALA A 53 -0.18 -10.11 -26.07
CA ALA A 53 -0.86 -10.49 -27.30
C ALA A 53 -0.02 -10.19 -28.55
N THR A 54 0.63 -9.02 -28.61
CA THR A 54 1.53 -8.62 -29.70
C THR A 54 2.71 -9.60 -29.84
N VAL A 55 3.34 -9.99 -28.73
CA VAL A 55 4.46 -10.95 -28.77
C VAL A 55 4.00 -12.33 -29.24
N ILE A 56 2.84 -12.81 -28.77
CA ILE A 56 2.26 -14.08 -29.23
C ILE A 56 2.00 -14.01 -30.74
N ALA A 57 1.37 -12.93 -31.23
CA ALA A 57 1.07 -12.75 -32.63
C ALA A 57 2.34 -12.70 -33.51
N ALA A 58 3.38 -12.01 -33.04
CA ALA A 58 4.67 -11.95 -33.74
C ALA A 58 5.35 -13.33 -33.82
N LEU A 59 5.34 -14.10 -32.73
CA LEU A 59 5.87 -15.46 -32.70
C LEU A 59 5.02 -16.45 -33.52
N ALA A 60 3.72 -16.17 -33.68
CA ALA A 60 2.82 -16.97 -34.50
C ALA A 60 3.02 -16.78 -36.02
N ILE A 61 3.92 -15.88 -36.46
CA ILE A 61 4.28 -15.75 -37.87
C ILE A 61 4.99 -17.02 -38.37
N PRO A 62 6.08 -17.50 -37.72
CA PRO A 62 6.73 -18.77 -38.08
C PRO A 62 6.22 -20.01 -37.33
N LEU A 63 5.43 -19.85 -36.25
CA LEU A 63 4.98 -20.96 -35.39
C LEU A 63 3.45 -21.06 -35.35
N PRO A 64 2.88 -22.24 -35.06
CA PRO A 64 1.46 -22.32 -34.77
C PRO A 64 1.13 -21.54 -33.48
N LEU A 65 -0.04 -20.90 -33.45
CA LEU A 65 -0.49 -20.00 -32.38
C LEU A 65 -0.36 -20.64 -30.98
N TRP A 66 -0.70 -21.93 -30.85
CA TRP A 66 -0.62 -22.63 -29.56
C TRP A 66 0.83 -22.73 -29.04
N ALA A 67 1.80 -22.94 -29.92
CA ALA A 67 3.21 -23.04 -29.54
C ALA A 67 3.76 -21.66 -29.14
N ALA A 68 3.42 -20.62 -29.91
CA ALA A 68 3.75 -19.23 -29.57
C ALA A 68 3.19 -18.83 -28.20
N ALA A 69 1.91 -19.14 -27.95
CA ALA A 69 1.26 -18.86 -26.66
C ALA A 69 1.96 -19.60 -25.52
N LEU A 70 2.26 -20.90 -25.66
CA LEU A 70 2.96 -21.68 -24.64
C LEU A 70 4.35 -21.14 -24.32
N ILE A 71 5.12 -20.72 -25.33
CA ILE A 71 6.46 -20.14 -25.12
C ILE A 71 6.34 -18.86 -24.29
N VAL A 72 5.42 -17.96 -24.65
CA VAL A 72 5.22 -16.70 -23.92
C VAL A 72 4.74 -16.96 -22.50
N THR A 73 3.79 -17.89 -22.31
CA THR A 73 3.33 -18.30 -20.97
C THR A 73 4.45 -18.87 -20.12
N ALA A 74 5.32 -19.72 -20.69
CA ALA A 74 6.45 -20.28 -19.96
C ALA A 74 7.44 -19.20 -19.51
N VAL A 75 7.80 -18.27 -20.40
CA VAL A 75 8.70 -17.15 -20.07
C VAL A 75 8.11 -16.27 -18.97
N LEU A 76 6.84 -15.86 -19.11
CA LEU A 76 6.16 -15.06 -18.09
C LEU A 76 6.03 -15.83 -16.76
N GLY A 77 5.77 -17.13 -16.81
CA GLY A 77 5.72 -18.00 -15.64
C GLY A 77 7.04 -18.04 -14.87
N VAL A 78 8.17 -18.12 -15.57
CA VAL A 78 9.50 -18.04 -14.94
C VAL A 78 9.72 -16.68 -14.29
N ILE A 79 9.41 -15.58 -14.98
CA ILE A 79 9.52 -14.23 -14.43
C ILE A 79 8.65 -14.07 -13.19
N ALA A 80 7.40 -14.53 -13.25
CA ALA A 80 6.46 -14.51 -12.12
C ALA A 80 6.96 -15.34 -10.94
N ALA A 81 7.49 -16.54 -11.18
CA ALA A 81 8.07 -17.38 -10.14
C ALA A 81 9.26 -16.70 -9.46
N VAL A 82 10.16 -16.08 -10.23
CA VAL A 82 11.29 -15.31 -9.68
C VAL A 82 10.81 -14.15 -8.84
N MET A 83 9.86 -13.33 -9.33
CA MET A 83 9.29 -12.22 -8.56
C MET A 83 8.59 -12.69 -7.29
N ALA A 84 7.83 -13.79 -7.34
CA ALA A 84 7.17 -14.35 -6.16
C ALA A 84 8.19 -14.82 -5.12
N MET A 85 9.26 -15.50 -5.55
CA MET A 85 10.33 -15.96 -4.66
C MET A 85 11.12 -14.80 -4.05
N THR A 86 11.47 -13.77 -4.83
CA THR A 86 12.19 -12.60 -4.31
C THR A 86 11.31 -11.75 -3.40
N GLY A 87 10.04 -11.54 -3.76
CA GLY A 87 9.04 -10.90 -2.91
C GLY A 87 8.85 -11.63 -1.59
N LYS A 88 8.67 -12.96 -1.61
CA LYS A 88 8.58 -13.78 -0.40
C LYS A 88 9.84 -13.66 0.46
N LYS A 89 11.03 -13.67 -0.15
CA LYS A 89 12.29 -13.48 0.59
C LYS A 89 12.39 -12.09 1.21
N GLN A 90 11.96 -11.04 0.52
CA GLN A 90 11.96 -9.68 1.07
C GLN A 90 10.97 -9.53 2.22
N VAL A 91 9.76 -10.06 2.07
CA VAL A 91 8.75 -10.07 3.15
C VAL A 91 9.22 -10.91 4.34
N ALA A 92 9.89 -12.04 4.10
CA ALA A 92 10.43 -12.88 5.17
C ALA A 92 11.68 -12.29 5.85
N ARG A 93 12.41 -11.38 5.18
CA ARG A 93 13.60 -10.69 5.71
C ARG A 93 13.27 -9.36 6.38
N ALA A 94 12.19 -8.70 5.97
CA ALA A 94 11.57 -7.67 6.80
C ALA A 94 11.20 -8.37 8.12
N ALA A 95 11.75 -7.88 9.24
CA ALA A 95 11.75 -8.48 10.58
C ALA A 95 10.44 -9.22 10.95
N PRO A 96 10.48 -10.23 11.85
CA PRO A 96 9.27 -10.96 12.21
C PRO A 96 8.15 -9.97 12.54
N PRO A 97 6.91 -10.23 12.08
CA PRO A 97 5.76 -9.33 12.24
C PRO A 97 5.45 -9.00 13.71
N THR A 98 6.17 -9.62 14.64
CA THR A 98 6.17 -9.35 16.07
C THR A 98 7.35 -8.44 16.45
N PRO A 99 7.09 -7.20 16.91
CA PRO A 99 8.13 -6.36 17.49
C PRO A 99 8.62 -6.99 18.80
N GLN A 100 9.72 -7.75 18.72
CA GLN A 100 10.27 -8.54 19.84
C GLN A 100 10.52 -7.65 21.07
N ARG A 101 11.07 -6.44 20.86
CA ARG A 101 11.28 -5.47 21.94
C ARG A 101 9.99 -4.96 22.58
N THR A 102 8.92 -4.80 21.81
CA THR A 102 7.61 -4.39 22.36
C THR A 102 7.02 -5.54 23.20
N ILE A 103 7.21 -6.79 22.77
CA ILE A 103 6.75 -7.96 23.55
C ILE A 103 7.57 -8.12 24.83
N GLU A 104 8.88 -7.89 24.78
CA GLU A 104 9.75 -7.89 25.98
C GLU A 104 9.38 -6.79 26.97
N ASN A 105 9.16 -5.55 26.49
CA ASN A 105 8.74 -4.45 27.35
C ASN A 105 7.38 -4.72 28.01
N VAL A 106 6.39 -5.20 27.25
CA VAL A 106 5.06 -5.55 27.81
C VAL A 106 5.17 -6.69 28.84
N LYS A 107 6.08 -7.65 28.64
CA LYS A 107 6.34 -8.70 29.65
C LYS A 107 6.99 -8.14 30.92
N ALA A 108 7.92 -7.19 30.79
CA ALA A 108 8.55 -6.51 31.91
C ALA A 108 7.53 -5.70 32.72
N ASP A 109 6.70 -4.90 32.02
CA ASP A 109 5.64 -4.11 32.64
C ASP A 109 4.61 -5.00 33.37
N MET A 110 4.26 -6.16 32.80
CA MET A 110 3.39 -7.14 33.49
C MET A 110 4.04 -7.77 34.72
N ALA A 111 5.35 -8.00 34.71
CA ALA A 111 6.07 -8.53 35.86
C ALA A 111 6.10 -7.52 37.02
N GLU A 112 6.33 -6.24 36.70
CA GLU A 112 6.36 -5.15 37.68
C GLU A 112 4.98 -4.89 38.29
N ILE A 113 3.91 -4.94 37.49
CA ILE A 113 2.52 -4.84 37.98
C ILE A 113 2.17 -6.04 38.89
N LYS A 114 2.64 -7.25 38.55
CA LYS A 114 2.38 -8.45 39.36
C LYS A 114 3.13 -8.43 40.69
N GLU A 115 4.33 -7.87 40.73
CA GLU A 115 5.13 -7.69 41.95
C GLU A 115 4.52 -6.62 42.87
N SER A 116 4.06 -5.50 42.30
CA SER A 116 3.42 -4.42 43.06
C SER A 116 2.02 -4.76 43.57
N ALA A 117 1.32 -5.73 42.97
CA ALA A 117 0.05 -6.25 43.47
C ALA A 117 0.20 -7.34 44.57
N HIS A 118 1.43 -7.80 44.85
CA HIS A 118 1.71 -8.83 45.87
C HIS A 118 2.37 -8.28 47.15
N ARG A 119 2.63 -6.96 47.20
CA ARG A 119 2.97 -6.21 48.42
C ARG A 119 1.73 -5.54 48.99
#